data_AF-A0A3D1R8S6-F1
#
_entry.id   AF-A0A3D1R8S6-F1
#
_cell.length_a   1.000
_cell.length_b   1.000
_cell.length_c   1.000
_cell.angle_alpha   90.00
_cell.angle_beta   90.00
_cell.angle_gamma   90.00
#
_symmetry.space_group_name_H-M   'P 1'
#
loop_
_entity.id
_entity.type
_entity.pdbx_description
1 polymer ?
#
loop_
_entity_poly.entity_id
_entity_poly.type
_entity_poly.pdbx_seq_one_letter_code
_entity_poly.pdbx_strand_id
1 'polypeptide(L)'
;MKGSDVFERRLKGSETDERRRALRALLEQPLLTPGGPQGEELVLVRRHAAWLREWLTRFPGWSLQVDPELARLCKTPADLVDGTRPARDGSGAP
;
A
#
# COMPACT_ATOMS: atom_id res chain seq x y z
N MET A 1 -22.31 -30.95 -6.63
CA MET A 1 -21.22 -30.10 -6.09
C MET A 1 -20.19 -29.94 -7.19
N LYS A 2 -19.66 -28.78 -7.59
CA LYS A 2 -19.78 -27.39 -7.11
C LYS A 2 -19.08 -26.52 -8.18
N GLY A 3 -19.80 -26.06 -9.21
CA GLY A 3 -19.26 -25.13 -10.20
C GLY A 3 -19.02 -23.74 -9.59
N SER A 4 -19.91 -23.33 -8.69
CA SER A 4 -19.83 -22.08 -7.92
C SER A 4 -18.57 -21.96 -7.07
N ASP A 5 -18.06 -23.05 -6.49
CA ASP A 5 -16.89 -23.06 -5.60
C ASP A 5 -15.58 -22.67 -6.33
N VAL A 6 -15.46 -23.06 -7.61
CA VAL A 6 -14.27 -22.76 -8.44
C VAL A 6 -14.27 -21.30 -8.88
N PHE A 7 -15.43 -20.74 -9.24
CA PHE A 7 -15.56 -19.32 -9.60
C PHE A 7 -15.31 -18.43 -8.38
N GLU A 8 -15.88 -18.76 -7.22
CA GLU A 8 -15.64 -18.06 -5.96
C GLU A 8 -14.15 -18.11 -5.55
N ARG A 9 -13.48 -19.26 -5.73
CA ARG A 9 -12.03 -19.37 -5.49
C ARG A 9 -11.22 -18.51 -6.45
N ARG A 10 -11.58 -18.45 -7.73
CA ARG A 10 -10.90 -17.62 -8.73
C ARG A 10 -11.06 -16.13 -8.45
N LEU A 11 -12.28 -15.71 -8.08
CA LEU A 11 -12.61 -14.32 -7.70
C LEU A 11 -11.90 -13.90 -6.41
N LYS A 12 -11.83 -14.77 -5.40
CA LYS A 12 -11.08 -14.50 -4.16
C LYS A 12 -9.56 -14.46 -4.39
N GLY A 13 -9.05 -15.31 -5.27
CA GLY A 13 -7.64 -15.27 -5.70
C GLY A 13 -7.31 -13.94 -6.36
N SER A 14 -8.09 -13.52 -7.36
CA SER A 14 -7.89 -12.25 -8.05
C SER A 14 -7.98 -11.04 -7.12
N GLU A 15 -8.92 -11.03 -6.17
CA GLU A 15 -9.04 -9.94 -5.20
C GLU A 15 -7.81 -9.84 -4.28
N THR A 16 -7.28 -10.98 -3.84
CA THR A 16 -6.08 -11.01 -2.98
C THR A 16 -4.85 -10.52 -3.74
N ASP A 17 -4.69 -10.91 -5.00
CA ASP A 17 -3.57 -10.48 -5.83
C ASP A 17 -3.65 -8.99 -6.21
N GLU A 18 -4.86 -8.48 -6.49
CA GLU A 18 -5.08 -7.03 -6.69
C GLU A 18 -4.70 -6.22 -5.45
N ARG A 19 -5.13 -6.66 -4.25
CA ARG A 19 -4.77 -6.01 -2.98
C ARG A 19 -3.27 -6.03 -2.73
N ARG A 20 -2.59 -7.15 -3.01
CA ARG A 20 -1.13 -7.25 -2.90
C ARG A 20 -0.41 -6.31 -3.86
N ARG A 21 -0.88 -6.21 -5.11
CA ARG A 21 -0.30 -5.30 -6.11
C ARG A 21 -0.47 -3.85 -5.70
N ALA A 22 -1.67 -3.46 -5.27
CA ALA A 22 -1.96 -2.12 -4.75
C ALA A 22 -1.09 -1.77 -3.53
N LEU A 23 -0.97 -2.70 -2.57
CA LEU A 23 -0.13 -2.50 -1.40
C LEU A 23 1.35 -2.36 -1.78
N ARG A 24 1.86 -3.19 -2.70
CA ARG A 24 3.25 -3.12 -3.15
C ARG A 24 3.57 -1.76 -3.76
N ALA A 25 2.71 -1.25 -4.65
CA ALA A 25 2.87 0.06 -5.25
C ALA A 25 2.96 1.16 -4.17
N LEU A 26 2.06 1.18 -3.18
CA LEU A 26 2.11 2.15 -2.08
C LEU A 26 3.38 2.07 -1.23
N LEU A 27 3.95 0.87 -1.07
CA LEU A 27 5.18 0.68 -0.30
C LEU A 27 6.41 1.18 -1.06
N GLU A 28 6.44 0.94 -2.38
CA GLU A 28 7.49 1.39 -3.31
C GLU A 28 7.44 2.90 -3.53
N GLN A 29 6.24 3.46 -3.81
CA GLN A 29 5.99 4.88 -3.96
C GLN A 29 4.89 5.33 -3.00
N PRO A 30 5.26 5.97 -1.88
CA PRO A 30 4.28 6.48 -0.91
C PRO A 30 3.34 7.55 -1.46
N LEU A 31 3.59 8.10 -2.65
CA LEU A 31 2.70 9.02 -3.36
C LEU A 31 2.50 8.51 -4.79
N LEU A 32 1.30 8.06 -5.08
CA LEU A 32 0.87 7.61 -6.41
C LEU A 32 0.08 8.72 -7.09
N THR A 33 0.42 8.99 -8.34
CA THR A 33 -0.29 9.94 -9.22
C THR A 33 -0.55 9.29 -10.58
N PRO A 34 -1.59 9.69 -11.32
CA PRO A 34 -1.94 9.12 -12.63
C PRO A 34 -0.80 9.18 -13.66
N GLY A 35 0.02 10.24 -13.62
CA GLY A 35 1.18 10.39 -14.52
C GLY A 35 2.48 9.80 -13.98
N GLY A 36 2.44 9.16 -12.81
CA GLY A 36 3.61 8.58 -12.18
C GLY A 36 3.95 7.16 -12.68
N PRO A 37 5.10 6.61 -12.27
CA PRO A 37 5.54 5.27 -12.68
C PRO A 37 4.58 4.13 -12.32
N GLN A 38 3.71 4.36 -11.33
CA GLN A 38 2.73 3.39 -10.80
C GLN A 38 1.30 3.93 -10.93
N GLY A 39 1.04 4.74 -11.97
CA GLY A 39 -0.26 5.38 -12.21
C GLY A 39 -1.38 4.38 -12.47
N GLU A 40 -1.08 3.22 -13.07
CA GLU A 40 -2.07 2.16 -13.30
C GLU A 40 -2.52 1.50 -11.99
N GLU A 41 -1.61 1.35 -11.04
CA GLU A 41 -1.88 0.77 -9.72
C GLU A 41 -2.78 1.66 -8.85
N LEU A 42 -2.87 2.96 -9.14
CA LEU A 42 -3.78 3.88 -8.47
C LEU A 42 -5.25 3.45 -8.59
N VAL A 43 -5.62 2.81 -9.70
CA VAL A 43 -6.97 2.27 -9.90
C VAL A 43 -7.24 1.12 -8.90
N LEU A 44 -6.27 0.25 -8.69
CA LEU A 44 -6.37 -0.86 -7.72
C LEU A 44 -6.41 -0.32 -6.28
N VAL A 45 -5.61 0.70 -5.97
CA VAL A 45 -5.63 1.36 -4.66
C VAL A 45 -7.00 1.96 -4.38
N ARG A 46 -7.62 2.64 -5.35
CA ARG A 46 -8.97 3.19 -5.21
C ARG A 46 -10.01 2.10 -4.99
N ARG A 47 -9.96 1.04 -5.81
CA ARG A 47 -10.88 -0.10 -5.72
C ARG A 47 -10.84 -0.75 -4.33
N HIS A 48 -9.65 -0.88 -3.75
CA HIS A 48 -9.42 -1.58 -2.47
C HIS A 48 -9.17 -0.64 -1.29
N ALA A 49 -9.49 0.66 -1.42
CA ALA A 49 -9.11 1.68 -0.44
C ALA A 49 -9.62 1.40 0.98
N ALA A 50 -10.86 0.92 1.12
CA ALA A 50 -11.43 0.60 2.42
C ALA A 50 -10.63 -0.50 3.15
N TRP A 51 -10.36 -1.60 2.44
CA TRP A 51 -9.58 -2.71 2.98
C TRP A 51 -8.13 -2.31 3.28
N LEU A 52 -7.49 -1.55 2.38
CA LEU A 52 -6.12 -1.07 2.57
C LEU A 52 -6.00 -0.14 3.77
N ARG A 53 -6.95 0.78 3.98
CA ARG A 53 -6.98 1.67 5.15
C ARG A 53 -7.08 0.89 6.44
N GLU A 54 -7.99 -0.08 6.52
CA GLU A 54 -8.14 -0.93 7.70
C GLU A 54 -6.86 -1.72 7.99
N TRP A 55 -6.31 -2.36 6.96
CA TRP A 55 -5.09 -3.17 7.09
C TRP A 55 -3.89 -2.32 7.52
N LEU A 56 -3.65 -1.18 6.86
CA LEU A 56 -2.53 -0.29 7.17
C LEU A 56 -2.65 0.34 8.56
N THR A 57 -3.87 0.67 8.99
CA THR A 57 -4.09 1.19 10.35
C THR A 57 -3.87 0.09 11.40
N ARG A 58 -4.32 -1.14 11.12
CA ARG A 58 -4.26 -2.26 12.08
C ARG A 58 -2.86 -2.84 12.26
N PHE A 59 -2.08 -2.96 11.19
CA PHE A 59 -0.82 -3.69 11.21
C PHE A 59 0.40 -2.77 11.40
N PRO A 60 0.75 -1.88 10.46
CA PRO A 60 1.85 -0.94 10.65
C PRO A 60 1.46 0.38 11.34
N GLY A 61 0.17 0.66 11.58
CA GLY A 61 -0.27 1.93 12.15
C GLY A 61 -0.13 3.12 11.19
N TRP A 62 -0.13 2.87 9.88
CA TRP A 62 0.02 3.88 8.84
C TRP A 62 -1.33 4.31 8.28
N SER A 63 -1.46 5.60 7.94
CA SER A 63 -2.69 6.13 7.34
C SER A 63 -2.57 6.22 5.82
N LEU A 64 -3.66 5.93 5.12
CA LEU A 64 -3.75 6.02 3.66
C LEU A 64 -4.80 7.05 3.23
N GLN A 65 -4.34 8.11 2.57
CA GLN A 65 -5.19 9.09 1.89
C GLN A 65 -5.41 8.66 0.44
N VAL A 66 -6.64 8.71 -0.04
CA VAL A 66 -6.99 8.30 -1.41
C VAL A 66 -8.00 9.28 -1.97
N ASP A 67 -7.67 9.84 -3.11
CA ASP A 67 -8.42 10.85 -3.83
C ASP A 67 -8.56 10.48 -5.32
N PRO A 68 -9.44 11.15 -6.07
CA PRO A 68 -9.62 10.94 -7.51
C PRO A 68 -8.40 11.29 -8.36
N GLU A 69 -7.39 11.94 -7.80
CA GLU A 69 -6.16 12.32 -8.51
C GLU A 69 -4.87 11.76 -7.88
N LEU A 70 -4.92 11.21 -6.67
CA LEU A 70 -3.72 10.68 -6.02
C LEU A 70 -4.06 9.65 -4.94
N ALA A 71 -3.04 8.92 -4.50
CA ALA A 71 -3.08 8.18 -3.24
C ALA A 71 -1.76 8.40 -2.49
N ARG A 72 -1.85 8.65 -1.18
CA ARG A 72 -0.69 8.92 -0.33
C ARG A 72 -0.67 8.03 0.91
N LEU A 73 0.41 7.29 1.07
CA LEU A 73 0.74 6.52 2.26
C LEU A 73 1.55 7.40 3.24
N CYS A 74 1.00 7.66 4.41
CA CYS A 74 1.71 8.35 5.49
C CYS A 74 2.31 7.30 6.44
N LYS A 75 3.63 7.12 6.34
CA LYS A 75 4.38 6.23 7.23
C LYS A 75 4.68 6.95 8.54
N THR A 76 4.17 6.42 9.64
CA THR A 76 4.53 6.88 10.99
C THR A 76 5.83 6.17 11.40
N PRO A 77 6.87 6.89 11.86
CA PRO A 77 8.07 6.26 12.42
C PRO A 77 7.72 5.47 13.69
N ALA A 78 8.39 4.33 13.89
CA ALA A 78 8.07 3.40 14.98
C ALA A 78 8.38 3.98 16.38
N ASP A 79 9.36 4.87 16.49
CA ASP A 79 9.61 5.69 17.68
C ASP A 79 10.61 6.80 17.34
N LEU A 80 10.36 8.04 17.78
CA LEU A 80 11.31 9.16 17.58
C LEU A 80 12.48 9.12 18.58
N VAL A 81 12.35 8.33 19.65
CA VAL A 81 13.36 8.13 20.69
C VAL A 81 14.15 6.83 20.50
N ASP A 82 13.82 6.02 19.48
CA ASP A 82 14.57 4.81 19.14
C ASP A 82 15.92 5.17 18.50
N GLY A 83 16.91 5.40 19.36
CA GLY A 83 18.29 5.68 18.98
C GLY A 83 19.02 4.50 18.33
N THR A 84 18.39 3.32 18.19
CA THR A 84 19.00 2.18 17.50
C THR A 84 19.00 2.34 15.97
N ARG A 85 18.21 3.29 15.45
CA ARG A 85 18.13 3.62 14.01
C ARG A 85 18.38 5.10 13.77
N PRO A 86 19.60 5.61 14.04
CA PRO A 86 19.91 7.00 13.76
C PRO A 86 19.75 7.27 12.26
N ALA A 87 19.13 8.40 11.92
CA ALA A 87 19.12 8.91 10.56
C ALA A 87 20.57 9.25 10.19
N ARG A 88 21.22 8.34 9.47
CA ARG A 88 22.54 8.60 8.87
C ARG A 88 22.32 9.56 7.72
N ASP A 89 22.96 10.72 7.78
CA ASP A 89 23.09 11.59 6.64
C ASP A 89 23.74 10.79 5.49
N GLY A 90 23.21 10.96 4.28
CA GLY A 90 23.70 10.25 3.10
C GLY A 90 25.14 10.59 2.71
N SER A 91 25.83 11.46 3.45
CA SER A 91 27.27 11.67 3.34
C SER A 91 28.01 10.49 3.97
N GLY A 92 28.06 9.39 3.24
CA GLY A 92 29.21 8.50 3.31
C GLY A 92 30.44 9.26 2.82
N ALA A 93 31.02 10.11 3.67
CA ALA A 93 32.36 10.63 3.51
C ALA A 93 33.16 10.26 4.77
N PRO A 94 34.30 9.55 4.62
CA PRO A 94 35.18 9.21 5.74
C PRO A 94 35.82 10.44 6.38
#